data_AF-A0A3Z4X6M9-F1
#
_entry.id   AF-A0A3Z4X6M9-F1
#
_cell.length_a   1.000
_cell.length_b   1.000
_cell.length_c   1.000
_cell.angle_alpha   90.00
_cell.angle_beta   90.00
_cell.angle_gamma   90.00
#
_symmetry.space_group_name_H-M   'P 1'
#
loop_
_entity.id
_entity.type
_entity.pdbx_description
1 polymer ?
#
loop_
_entity_poly.entity_id
_entity_poly.type
_entity_poly.pdbx_seq_one_letter_code
_entity_poly.pdbx_strand_id
1 'polypeptide(L)'
;MITQCYYQTKDLFKALEENKLPTTLRPQCSYSRILASEVFPVLMQLPQFQPWLDSLDVVEAVAIYTGPDTPTINTSECLSRSESAALNEMSQLMPSLFDSMCAAVMQKRLPYEEVFAIVLDSIHAMNYKHYKTLGTLH
;
A
#
# COMPACT_ATOMS: atom_id res chain seq x y z
N MET A 1 37.65 2.72 -5.11
CA MET A 1 37.13 1.67 -4.21
C MET A 1 35.63 1.86 -4.12
N ILE A 2 34.85 1.02 -4.80
CA ILE A 2 33.39 1.04 -4.66
C ILE A 2 33.09 0.12 -3.48
N THR A 3 32.72 0.70 -2.35
CA THR A 3 32.22 -0.04 -1.20
C THR A 3 30.93 -0.72 -1.63
N GLN A 4 30.99 -2.00 -1.98
CA GLN A 4 29.78 -2.82 -2.10
C GLN A 4 29.24 -2.99 -0.68
N CYS A 5 28.37 -2.06 -0.25
CA CYS A 5 27.53 -2.28 0.91
C CYS A 5 26.68 -3.52 0.60
N TYR A 6 27.03 -4.65 1.22
CA TYR A 6 26.23 -5.88 1.21
C TYR A 6 24.97 -5.61 2.02
N TYR A 7 24.02 -4.87 1.47
CA TYR A 7 22.71 -4.74 2.09
C TYR A 7 22.08 -6.13 2.14
N GLN A 8 21.74 -6.58 3.35
CA GLN A 8 20.98 -7.81 3.53
C GLN A 8 19.67 -7.65 2.76
N THR A 9 19.49 -8.46 1.72
CA THR A 9 18.26 -8.47 0.93
C THR A 9 17.22 -9.29 1.69
N LYS A 10 16.03 -8.74 1.86
CA LYS A 10 14.91 -9.42 2.55
C LYS A 10 13.66 -9.38 1.69
N ASP A 11 12.82 -10.40 1.83
CA ASP A 11 11.48 -10.34 1.28
C ASP A 11 10.68 -9.24 2.00
N LEU A 12 9.99 -8.40 1.24
CA LEU A 12 9.23 -7.25 1.74
C LEU A 12 8.14 -7.68 2.72
N PHE A 13 7.26 -8.60 2.32
CA PHE A 13 6.10 -8.96 3.12
C PHE A 13 6.51 -9.73 4.36
N LYS A 14 7.51 -10.60 4.24
CA LYS A 14 8.13 -11.26 5.39
C LYS A 14 8.74 -10.26 6.38
N ALA A 15 9.41 -9.21 5.90
CA ALA A 15 9.95 -8.18 6.78
C ALA A 15 8.82 -7.46 7.55
N LEU A 16 7.72 -7.12 6.87
CA LEU A 16 6.55 -6.49 7.50
C LEU A 16 5.85 -7.42 8.50
N GLU A 17 5.78 -8.72 8.24
CA GLU A 17 5.27 -9.72 9.19
C GLU A 17 6.11 -9.80 10.48
N GLU A 18 7.42 -9.61 10.35
CA GLU A 18 8.39 -9.48 11.44
C GLU A 18 8.37 -8.10 12.11
N ASN A 19 7.39 -7.24 11.79
CA ASN A 19 7.26 -5.85 12.24
C ASN A 19 8.48 -4.98 11.89
N LYS A 20 9.14 -5.25 10.77
CA LYS A 20 10.30 -4.48 10.30
C LYS A 20 9.94 -3.69 9.06
N LEU A 21 10.31 -2.41 9.06
CA LEU A 21 10.21 -1.54 7.89
C LEU A 21 11.60 -1.36 7.27
N PRO A 22 11.90 -2.00 6.12
CA PRO A 22 13.17 -1.80 5.43
C PRO A 22 13.29 -0.37 4.89
N THR A 23 14.45 0.26 5.07
CA THR A 23 14.70 1.64 4.62
C THR A 23 14.70 1.80 3.11
N THR A 24 14.89 0.71 2.35
CA THR A 24 14.91 0.73 0.89
C THR A 24 14.05 -0.39 0.35
N LEU A 25 13.07 -0.05 -0.48
CA LEU A 25 12.39 -1.00 -1.35
C LEU A 25 13.06 -0.95 -2.73
N ARG A 26 13.56 -2.09 -3.23
CA ARG A 26 14.13 -2.23 -4.57
C ARG A 26 13.11 -2.91 -5.49
N PRO A 27 12.47 -2.16 -6.40
CA PRO A 27 11.54 -2.75 -7.35
C PRO A 27 12.26 -3.67 -8.34
N GLN A 28 11.71 -4.86 -8.55
CA GLN A 28 12.24 -5.87 -9.49
C GLN A 28 11.22 -6.27 -10.55
N CYS A 29 9.94 -6.05 -10.29
CA CYS A 29 8.81 -6.41 -11.14
C CYS A 29 7.76 -5.28 -11.15
N SER A 30 6.76 -5.38 -12.04
CA SER A 30 5.70 -4.40 -12.24
C SER A 30 4.95 -4.14 -10.93
N TYR A 31 4.54 -5.19 -10.22
CA TYR A 31 3.84 -5.05 -8.94
C TYR A 31 4.70 -4.32 -7.88
N SER A 32 5.97 -4.72 -7.71
CA SER A 32 6.86 -4.06 -6.76
C SER A 32 7.18 -2.60 -7.11
N ARG A 33 7.08 -2.21 -8.39
CA ARG A 33 7.17 -0.80 -8.80
C ARG A 33 5.95 -0.04 -8.32
N ILE A 34 4.74 -0.58 -8.54
CA ILE A 34 3.49 0.02 -8.06
C ILE A 34 3.52 0.19 -6.53
N LEU A 35 3.96 -0.84 -5.80
CA LEU A 35 4.12 -0.74 -4.34
C LEU A 35 5.03 0.44 -3.97
N ALA A 36 6.20 0.56 -4.59
CA ALA A 36 7.16 1.60 -4.28
C ALA A 36 6.73 3.01 -4.71
N SER A 37 6.06 3.15 -5.85
CA SER A 37 5.73 4.46 -6.43
C SER A 37 4.34 4.98 -6.07
N GLU A 38 3.41 4.09 -5.71
CA GLU A 38 2.00 4.46 -5.48
C GLU A 38 1.55 4.13 -4.07
N VAL A 39 1.77 2.91 -3.60
CA VAL A 39 1.24 2.47 -2.30
C VAL A 39 2.04 3.06 -1.12
N PHE A 40 3.35 2.80 -1.04
CA PHE A 40 4.17 3.26 0.08
C PHE A 40 4.16 4.79 0.27
N PRO A 41 4.27 5.61 -0.78
CA PRO A 41 4.18 7.06 -0.63
C PRO A 41 2.86 7.51 0.00
N VAL A 42 1.75 6.87 -0.34
CA VAL A 42 0.44 7.17 0.25
C VAL A 42 0.38 6.71 1.70
N LEU A 43 0.80 5.47 2.00
CA LEU A 43 0.84 4.96 3.37
C LEU A 43 1.67 5.85 4.30
N MET A 44 2.81 6.36 3.83
CA MET A 44 3.70 7.24 4.60
C MET A 44 3.16 8.67 4.80
N GLN A 45 2.20 9.11 3.99
CA GLN A 45 1.63 10.45 4.06
C GLN A 45 0.27 10.49 4.75
N LEU A 46 -0.44 9.36 4.83
CA LEU A 46 -1.77 9.27 5.42
C LEU A 46 -1.69 9.16 6.94
N PRO A 47 -2.28 10.12 7.69
CA PRO A 47 -2.29 10.07 9.16
C PRO A 47 -2.89 8.79 9.75
N GLN A 48 -3.83 8.16 9.04
CA GLN A 48 -4.49 6.93 9.46
C GLN A 48 -3.52 5.76 9.60
N PHE A 49 -2.45 5.73 8.81
CA PHE A 49 -1.44 4.68 8.86
C PHE A 49 -0.28 5.00 9.82
N GLN A 50 -0.23 6.20 10.40
CA GLN A 50 0.82 6.57 11.35
C GLN A 50 0.94 5.60 12.55
N PRO A 51 -0.15 5.13 13.18
CA PRO A 51 -0.05 4.17 14.27
C PRO A 51 0.61 2.84 13.85
N TRP A 52 0.38 2.42 12.59
CA TRP A 52 1.06 1.25 12.04
C TRP A 52 2.52 1.53 11.77
N LEU A 53 2.86 2.65 11.15
CA LEU A 53 4.26 3.03 10.89
C LEU A 53 5.07 3.15 12.18
N ASP A 54 4.50 3.74 13.23
CA ASP A 54 5.13 3.88 14.54
C ASP A 54 5.34 2.53 15.26
N SER A 55 4.60 1.49 14.84
CA SER A 55 4.74 0.14 15.40
C SER A 55 5.87 -0.68 14.77
N LEU A 56 6.45 -0.20 13.66
CA LEU A 56 7.47 -0.92 12.90
C LEU A 56 8.89 -0.53 13.31
N ASP A 57 9.76 -1.52 13.45
CA ASP A 57 11.19 -1.31 13.61
C ASP A 57 11.84 -0.99 12.27
N VAL A 58 12.35 0.24 12.12
CA VAL A 58 13.07 0.64 10.90
C VAL A 58 14.43 -0.08 10.84
N VAL A 59 14.65 -0.85 9.78
CA VAL A 59 15.88 -1.64 9.59
C VAL A 59 16.63 -1.22 8.33
N GLU A 60 17.95 -1.09 8.44
CA GLU A 60 18.82 -0.81 7.29
C GLU A 60 18.97 -2.06 6.42
N ALA A 61 18.00 -2.26 5.52
CA ALA A 61 17.93 -3.41 4.64
C ALA A 61 17.31 -3.01 3.30
N VAL A 62 17.60 -3.82 2.27
CA VAL A 62 16.95 -3.71 0.98
C VAL A 62 15.84 -4.76 0.90
N ALA A 63 14.60 -4.30 0.88
CA ALA A 63 13.44 -5.14 0.60
C ALA A 63 13.32 -5.41 -0.91
N ILE A 64 13.00 -6.65 -1.25
CA ILE A 64 12.53 -7.03 -2.58
C ILE A 64 11.20 -7.77 -2.42
N TYR A 65 10.34 -7.65 -3.42
CA TYR A 65 9.16 -8.50 -3.50
C TYR A 65 9.54 -9.79 -4.21
N THR A 66 9.30 -10.95 -3.59
CA THR A 66 9.69 -12.26 -4.15
C THR A 66 8.54 -13.03 -4.80
N GLY A 67 7.33 -12.45 -4.85
CA GLY A 67 6.17 -13.06 -5.51
C GLY A 67 6.12 -12.84 -7.03
N PRO A 68 5.03 -13.28 -7.68
CA PRO A 68 4.88 -13.21 -9.14
C PRO A 68 4.76 -11.76 -9.66
N ASP A 69 5.25 -11.49 -10.88
CA ASP A 69 5.22 -10.14 -11.49
C ASP A 69 3.83 -9.50 -11.54
N THR A 70 2.81 -10.33 -11.82
CA THR A 70 1.39 -9.97 -11.82
C THR A 70 0.65 -10.87 -10.82
N PRO A 71 0.64 -10.53 -9.52
CA PRO A 71 -0.01 -11.36 -8.52
C PRO A 71 -1.53 -11.30 -8.66
N THR A 72 -2.19 -12.45 -8.52
CA THR A 72 -3.62 -12.50 -8.23
C THR A 72 -3.79 -12.43 -6.72
N ILE A 73 -4.24 -11.29 -6.22
CA ILE A 73 -4.48 -11.05 -4.80
C ILE A 73 -5.97 -11.30 -4.56
N ASN A 74 -6.29 -12.31 -3.78
CA ASN A 74 -7.67 -12.55 -3.37
C ASN A 74 -7.96 -11.61 -2.21
N THR A 75 -8.78 -10.59 -2.46
CA THR A 75 -9.28 -9.74 -1.39
C THR A 75 -10.63 -10.30 -0.93
N SER A 76 -10.78 -10.48 0.37
CA SER A 76 -12.05 -10.79 1.02
C SER A 76 -13.01 -9.61 0.95
N GLU A 77 -12.45 -8.41 0.79
CA GLU A 77 -13.16 -7.15 0.60
C GLU A 77 -12.80 -6.58 -0.78
N CYS A 78 -13.81 -6.36 -1.63
CA CYS A 78 -13.67 -5.65 -2.90
C CYS A 78 -14.54 -4.40 -2.81
N LEU A 79 -13.97 -3.23 -3.12
CA LEU A 79 -14.79 -2.03 -3.28
C LEU A 79 -15.73 -2.21 -4.49
N SER A 80 -17.02 -2.41 -4.23
CA SER A 80 -18.02 -2.45 -5.28
C SER A 80 -18.11 -1.09 -5.99
N ARG A 81 -18.64 -1.08 -7.22
CA ARG A 81 -18.88 0.19 -7.94
C ARG A 81 -19.77 1.16 -7.14
N SER A 82 -20.70 0.62 -6.37
CA SER A 82 -21.59 1.34 -5.47
C SER A 82 -20.85 1.92 -4.26
N GLU A 83 -19.93 1.17 -3.65
CA GLU A 83 -19.09 1.71 -2.56
C GLU A 83 -18.13 2.75 -3.09
N SER A 84 -17.47 2.51 -4.22
CA SER A 84 -16.68 3.51 -4.94
C SER A 84 -17.50 4.77 -5.28
N ALA A 85 -18.79 4.61 -5.62
CA ALA A 85 -19.70 5.73 -5.79
C ALA A 85 -20.03 6.44 -4.46
N ALA A 86 -20.26 5.71 -3.37
CA ALA A 86 -20.54 6.29 -2.05
C ALA A 86 -19.32 7.03 -1.47
N LEU A 87 -18.11 6.53 -1.71
CA LEU A 87 -16.85 7.23 -1.43
C LEU A 87 -16.79 8.62 -2.11
N ASN A 88 -17.56 8.84 -3.17
CA ASN A 88 -17.64 10.12 -3.87
C ASN A 88 -18.55 11.15 -3.20
N GLU A 89 -19.57 10.71 -2.47
CA GLU A 89 -20.60 11.56 -1.88
C GLU A 89 -20.34 11.84 -0.39
N MET A 90 -19.64 10.93 0.29
CA MET A 90 -19.33 11.04 1.71
C MET A 90 -17.83 11.23 1.92
N SER A 91 -17.44 12.48 2.18
CA SER A 91 -16.03 12.87 2.42
C SER A 91 -15.36 12.13 3.58
N GLN A 92 -16.14 11.54 4.49
CA GLN A 92 -15.63 10.80 5.65
C GLN A 92 -15.38 9.30 5.39
N LEU A 93 -15.95 8.71 4.32
CA LEU A 93 -15.83 7.26 4.12
C LEU A 93 -14.39 6.83 3.80
N MET A 94 -13.63 7.65 3.09
CA MET A 94 -12.23 7.33 2.74
C MET A 94 -11.30 7.29 3.96
N PRO A 95 -11.29 8.31 4.83
CA PRO A 95 -10.63 8.21 6.13
C PRO A 95 -11.02 6.95 6.90
N SER A 96 -12.32 6.62 6.98
CA SER A 96 -12.77 5.44 7.74
C SER A 96 -12.35 4.10 7.12
N LEU A 97 -12.22 4.03 5.79
CA LEU A 97 -11.68 2.84 5.11
C LEU A 97 -10.21 2.68 5.47
N PHE A 98 -9.42 3.75 5.41
CA PHE A 98 -8.00 3.70 5.78
C PHE A 98 -7.78 3.40 7.26
N ASP A 99 -8.63 3.91 8.15
CA ASP A 99 -8.63 3.52 9.57
C ASP A 99 -8.89 2.02 9.74
N SER A 100 -9.85 1.48 8.99
CA SER A 100 -10.19 0.05 9.01
C SER A 100 -9.05 -0.81 8.48
N MET A 101 -8.39 -0.37 7.40
CA MET A 101 -7.23 -1.05 6.82
C MET A 101 -6.02 -1.02 7.76
N CYS A 102 -5.74 0.12 8.39
CA CYS A 102 -4.70 0.24 9.41
C CYS A 102 -4.97 -0.71 10.59
N ALA A 103 -6.22 -0.74 11.09
CA ALA A 103 -6.63 -1.66 12.14
C ALA A 103 -6.48 -3.13 11.73
N ALA A 104 -6.82 -3.49 10.48
CA ALA A 104 -6.67 -4.85 9.97
C ALA A 104 -5.21 -5.31 9.97
N VAL A 105 -4.28 -4.45 9.53
CA VAL A 105 -2.84 -4.71 9.57
C VAL A 105 -2.33 -4.85 11.00
N MET A 106 -2.65 -3.87 11.85
CA MET A 106 -2.20 -3.84 13.25
C MET A 106 -2.66 -5.06 14.04
N GLN A 107 -3.87 -5.54 13.75
CA GLN A 107 -4.46 -6.70 14.40
C GLN A 107 -4.15 -8.02 13.68
N LYS A 108 -3.33 -7.98 12.62
CA LYS A 108 -2.97 -9.14 11.78
C LYS A 108 -4.19 -9.93 11.30
N ARG A 109 -5.29 -9.23 11.02
CA ARG A 109 -6.55 -9.83 10.54
C ARG A 109 -6.51 -10.15 9.05
N LEU A 110 -5.78 -9.36 8.28
CA LEU A 110 -5.59 -9.52 6.85
C LEU A 110 -4.09 -9.53 6.51
N PRO A 111 -3.67 -10.26 5.47
CA PRO A 111 -2.31 -10.19 4.96
C PRO A 111 -2.02 -8.80 4.39
N TYR A 112 -0.75 -8.39 4.42
CA TYR A 112 -0.30 -7.09 3.92
C TYR A 112 -0.62 -6.90 2.44
N GLU A 113 -0.48 -7.96 1.64
CA GLU A 113 -0.77 -8.00 0.22
C GLU A 113 -2.21 -7.57 -0.07
N GLU A 114 -3.16 -8.10 0.71
CA GLU A 114 -4.58 -7.80 0.58
C GLU A 114 -4.87 -6.35 0.94
N VAL A 115 -4.35 -5.88 2.08
CA VAL A 115 -4.55 -4.49 2.50
C VAL A 115 -3.95 -3.52 1.49
N PHE A 116 -2.76 -3.81 0.97
CA PHE A 116 -2.09 -2.94 -0.01
C PHE A 116 -2.83 -2.93 -1.34
N ALA A 117 -3.44 -4.04 -1.76
CA ALA A 117 -4.31 -4.09 -2.93
C ALA A 117 -5.57 -3.22 -2.74
N ILE A 118 -6.23 -3.29 -1.57
CA ILE A 118 -7.41 -2.46 -1.28
C ILE A 118 -7.06 -0.97 -1.25
N VAL A 119 -5.90 -0.62 -0.66
CA VAL A 119 -5.40 0.76 -0.66
C VAL A 119 -5.11 1.24 -2.08
N LEU A 120 -4.46 0.41 -2.90
CA LEU A 120 -4.18 0.71 -4.30
C LEU A 120 -5.47 0.96 -5.11
N ASP A 121 -6.47 0.09 -4.98
CA ASP A 121 -7.77 0.26 -5.62
C ASP A 121 -8.46 1.57 -5.19
N SER A 122 -8.36 1.91 -3.90
CA SER A 122 -8.88 3.17 -3.36
C SER A 122 -8.20 4.38 -3.98
N ILE A 123 -6.86 4.34 -4.12
CA ILE A 123 -6.06 5.40 -4.77
C ILE A 123 -6.48 5.57 -6.23
N HIS A 124 -6.60 4.46 -6.98
CA HIS A 124 -7.00 4.52 -8.38
C HIS A 124 -8.43 5.00 -8.57
N ALA A 125 -9.36 4.59 -7.70
CA ALA A 125 -10.74 5.08 -7.72
C ALA A 125 -10.80 6.61 -7.54
N MET A 126 -10.00 7.17 -6.64
CA MET A 126 -9.89 8.63 -6.45
C MET A 126 -9.29 9.33 -7.68
N ASN A 127 -8.20 8.80 -8.22
CA ASN A 127 -7.51 9.41 -9.37
C ASN A 127 -8.37 9.39 -10.63
N TYR A 128 -9.08 8.28 -10.89
CA TYR A 128 -10.01 8.17 -12.03
C TYR A 128 -11.07 9.29 -12.01
N LYS A 129 -11.56 9.66 -10.82
CA LYS A 129 -12.49 10.79 -10.66
C LYS A 129 -11.85 12.12 -10.99
N HIS A 130 -10.63 12.39 -10.52
CA HIS A 130 -9.93 13.64 -10.82
C HIS A 130 -9.80 13.85 -12.34
N TYR A 131 -9.41 12.79 -13.07
CA TYR A 131 -9.32 12.83 -14.54
C TYR A 131 -10.68 12.99 -15.23
N LYS A 132 -11.75 12.32 -14.77
CA LYS A 132 -13.08 12.45 -15.37
C LYS A 132 -13.69 13.85 -15.14
N THR A 133 -13.44 14.46 -14.00
CA THR A 133 -13.93 15.82 -13.66
C THR A 133 -13.23 16.90 -14.50
N LEU A 134 -11.93 16.70 -14.79
CA LEU A 134 -11.17 17.55 -15.72
C LEU A 134 -11.57 17.35 -17.19
N GLY A 135 -11.96 16.13 -17.58
CA GLY A 135 -12.44 15.83 -18.94
C GLY A 135 -13.82 16.43 -19.27
N THR A 136 -14.60 16.86 -18.27
CA THR A 136 -15.88 17.56 -18.44
C THR A 136 -15.78 19.09 -18.41
N LEU A 137 -14.56 19.64 -18.33
CA LEU A 137 -14.28 21.08 -18.38
C LEU A 137 -13.99 21.58 -19.82
N HIS A 138 -14.57 20.95 -20.83
CA HIS A 138 -14.48 21.35 -22.23
C HIS A 138 -15.84 21.69 -22.83
#